data_AF-A0A444UVA1-F1
#
_entry.id   AF-A0A444UVA1-F1
#
_cell.length_a   1.000
_cell.length_b   1.000
_cell.length_c   1.000
_cell.angle_alpha   90.00
_cell.angle_beta   90.00
_cell.angle_gamma   90.00
#
_symmetry.space_group_name_H-M   'P 1'
#
loop_
_entity.id
_entity.type
_entity.pdbx_description
1 polymer ?
#
loop_
_entity_poly.entity_id
_entity_poly.type
_entity_poly.pdbx_seq_one_letter_code
_entity_poly.pdbx_strand_id
1 'polypeptide(L)'
;MSFKGNRSQVSRTVSGIVSISSGELHTLTTCNCEIAVLPVELLFELQSPYFQKNDNTITVHNHEGGYSVFCDGKVEAGRETYTIRNYIERSNKLKGHADYKDYRETLLTKPIVLFTKARKTNQESPRDKAFAVIVNTRHPNIRAEIEKGMNNAITSVWGESYSLQTVLLFVS
;
A
#
# COMPACT_ATOMS: atom_id res chain seq x y z
N MET A 1 -21.47 -47.68 41.52
CA MET A 1 -20.43 -46.63 41.33
C MET A 1 -19.51 -47.11 40.21
N SER A 2 -19.91 -46.92 38.95
CA SER A 2 -19.54 -45.78 38.08
C SER A 2 -18.07 -45.78 37.68
N PHE A 3 -17.76 -46.29 36.47
CA PHE A 3 -16.82 -45.62 35.58
C PHE A 3 -17.31 -45.74 34.13
N LYS A 4 -17.37 -44.55 33.52
CA LYS A 4 -17.94 -44.20 32.20
C LYS A 4 -17.09 -44.76 31.06
N GLY A 5 -17.76 -45.07 29.95
CA GLY A 5 -17.09 -45.19 28.66
C GLY A 5 -16.66 -43.83 28.11
N ASN A 6 -15.75 -43.85 27.14
CA ASN A 6 -15.91 -43.03 25.94
C ASN A 6 -14.96 -43.48 24.83
N ARG A 7 -15.54 -43.60 23.63
CA ARG A 7 -14.84 -43.69 22.35
C ARG A 7 -14.03 -42.41 22.15
N SER A 8 -12.72 -42.55 21.98
CA SER A 8 -11.88 -41.45 21.50
C SER A 8 -12.08 -41.32 19.99
N GLN A 9 -12.84 -40.31 19.57
CA GLN A 9 -12.90 -39.85 18.19
C GLN A 9 -11.50 -39.40 17.75
N VAL A 10 -11.02 -39.95 16.64
CA VAL A 10 -9.87 -39.40 15.92
C VAL A 10 -10.31 -38.09 15.28
N SER A 11 -10.06 -36.98 15.98
CA SER A 11 -10.21 -35.64 15.40
C SER A 11 -8.98 -35.37 14.53
N ARG A 12 -9.21 -35.32 13.21
CA ARG A 12 -8.20 -34.85 12.25
C ARG A 12 -7.88 -33.40 12.58
N THR A 13 -6.70 -33.15 13.10
CA THR A 13 -6.18 -31.80 13.29
C THR A 13 -5.98 -31.19 11.90
N VAL A 14 -6.85 -30.24 11.56
CA VAL A 14 -6.61 -29.31 10.46
C VAL A 14 -5.31 -28.60 10.79
N SER A 15 -4.32 -28.71 9.91
CA SER A 15 -3.04 -28.00 10.04
C SER A 15 -3.32 -26.51 9.92
N GLY A 16 -3.57 -25.88 11.06
CA GLY A 16 -3.68 -24.44 11.19
C GLY A 16 -2.32 -23.80 10.95
N ILE A 17 -2.32 -22.71 10.19
CA ILE A 17 -1.14 -21.89 9.93
C ILE A 17 -0.51 -21.52 11.27
N VAL A 18 0.73 -21.95 11.49
CA VAL A 18 1.49 -21.60 12.69
C VAL A 18 2.01 -20.18 12.51
N SER A 19 1.42 -19.23 13.23
CA SER A 19 1.92 -17.86 13.31
C SER A 19 3.14 -17.85 14.25
N ILE A 20 4.29 -17.46 13.71
CA ILE A 20 5.52 -17.25 14.48
C ILE A 20 5.44 -15.84 15.06
N SER A 21 5.13 -15.76 16.35
CA SER A 21 5.16 -14.51 17.12
C SER A 21 6.60 -14.22 17.51
N SER A 22 7.26 -13.31 16.78
CA SER A 22 8.47 -12.66 17.27
C SER A 22 8.07 -11.55 18.23
N GLY A 23 8.60 -11.65 19.45
CA GLY A 23 8.30 -10.78 20.58
C GLY A 23 8.73 -9.32 20.39
N GLU A 24 8.19 -8.52 21.30
CA GLU A 24 8.37 -7.07 21.51
C GLU A 24 7.63 -6.15 20.53
N LEU A 25 6.36 -5.95 20.88
CA LEU A 25 5.39 -5.09 20.24
C LEU A 25 5.54 -3.64 20.76
N HIS A 26 6.27 -2.80 20.03
CA HIS A 26 6.02 -1.36 20.01
C HIS A 26 5.75 -0.94 18.56
N THR A 27 4.47 -0.66 18.28
CA THR A 27 3.82 -0.35 16.98
C THR A 27 3.27 -1.56 16.20
N LEU A 28 1.94 -1.60 16.09
CA LEU A 28 1.12 -2.58 15.32
C LEU A 28 1.23 -2.36 13.80
N THR A 29 2.44 -2.12 13.29
CA THR A 29 2.70 -2.10 11.85
C THR A 29 3.77 -3.14 11.58
N THR A 30 3.45 -4.11 10.73
CA THR A 30 4.28 -5.26 10.34
C THR A 30 5.74 -4.85 10.08
N CYS A 31 6.61 -5.05 11.05
CA CYS A 31 7.95 -4.44 11.11
C CYS A 31 8.97 -4.99 10.09
N ASN A 32 8.62 -6.00 9.27
CA ASN A 32 9.52 -6.60 8.26
C ASN A 32 8.93 -6.68 6.85
N CYS A 33 7.72 -6.17 6.59
CA CYS A 33 7.15 -6.23 5.24
C CYS A 33 7.57 -5.00 4.44
N GLU A 34 8.23 -5.22 3.30
CA GLU A 34 8.59 -4.17 2.35
C GLU A 34 7.38 -3.71 1.54
N ILE A 35 6.63 -4.66 0.99
CA ILE A 35 5.51 -4.43 0.08
C ILE A 35 4.37 -5.40 0.41
N ALA A 36 3.14 -4.92 0.32
CA ALA A 36 1.94 -5.75 0.31
C ALA A 36 1.10 -5.44 -0.93
N VAL A 37 0.46 -6.45 -1.50
CA VAL A 37 -0.46 -6.30 -2.64
C VAL A 37 -1.79 -6.94 -2.29
N LEU A 38 -2.87 -6.18 -2.46
CA LEU A 38 -4.22 -6.63 -2.13
C LEU A 38 -5.24 -6.06 -3.14
N PRO A 39 -6.37 -6.76 -3.37
CA PRO A 39 -7.50 -6.18 -4.09
C PRO A 39 -7.93 -4.86 -3.44
N VAL A 40 -8.31 -3.88 -4.25
CA VAL A 40 -8.69 -2.53 -3.76
C VAL A 40 -9.89 -2.59 -2.82
N GLU A 41 -10.86 -3.47 -3.10
CA GLU A 41 -12.04 -3.70 -2.26
C GLU A 41 -11.62 -4.14 -0.86
N LEU A 42 -10.67 -5.08 -0.80
CA LEU A 42 -10.15 -5.61 0.44
C LEU A 42 -9.38 -4.53 1.24
N LEU A 43 -8.66 -3.63 0.57
CA LEU A 43 -8.01 -2.50 1.25
C LEU A 43 -9.04 -1.63 1.95
N PHE A 44 -10.11 -1.25 1.26
CA PHE A 44 -11.13 -0.37 1.82
C PHE A 44 -11.88 -1.00 2.99
N GLU A 45 -12.12 -2.31 2.94
CA GLU A 45 -12.74 -3.05 4.04
C GLU A 45 -11.81 -3.15 5.26
N LEU A 46 -10.55 -3.57 5.05
CA LEU A 46 -9.60 -3.81 6.14
C LEU A 46 -9.05 -2.53 6.76
N GLN A 47 -8.96 -1.45 5.98
CA GLN A 47 -8.36 -0.18 6.39
C GLN A 47 -9.41 0.95 6.43
N SER A 48 -10.66 0.61 6.73
CA SER A 48 -11.79 1.55 6.80
C SER A 48 -11.57 2.79 7.71
N PRO A 49 -10.75 2.76 8.78
CA PRO A 49 -10.41 4.00 9.52
C PRO A 49 -9.62 5.01 8.69
N TYR A 50 -8.82 4.55 7.72
CA TYR A 50 -7.98 5.39 6.87
C TYR A 50 -8.60 5.65 5.49
N PHE A 51 -9.47 4.73 5.02
CA PHE A 51 -10.18 4.82 3.74
C PHE A 51 -11.68 4.83 3.99
N GLN A 52 -12.24 6.00 4.29
CA GLN A 52 -13.67 6.13 4.53
C GLN A 52 -14.44 6.17 3.22
N LYS A 53 -15.31 5.17 3.02
CA LYS A 53 -16.21 5.09 1.87
C LYS A 53 -17.51 5.83 2.14
N ASN A 54 -17.78 6.87 1.36
CA ASN A 54 -19.01 7.65 1.34
C ASN A 54 -19.54 7.68 -0.10
N ASP A 55 -20.63 6.97 -0.38
CA ASP A 55 -21.19 6.79 -1.72
C ASP A 55 -20.12 6.33 -2.74
N ASN A 56 -19.89 7.14 -3.78
CA ASN A 56 -18.88 6.95 -4.82
C ASN A 56 -17.55 7.67 -4.51
N THR A 57 -17.31 8.04 -3.26
CA THR A 57 -16.10 8.75 -2.82
C THR A 57 -15.37 7.97 -1.74
N ILE A 58 -14.05 7.84 -1.88
CA ILE A 58 -13.16 7.36 -0.82
C ILE A 58 -12.38 8.57 -0.31
N THR A 59 -12.55 8.89 0.97
CA THR A 59 -11.79 9.94 1.64
C THR A 59 -10.63 9.32 2.40
N VAL A 60 -9.41 9.76 2.10
CA VAL A 60 -8.22 9.32 2.81
C VAL A 60 -8.06 10.18 4.07
N HIS A 61 -8.05 9.51 5.23
CA HIS A 61 -7.88 10.16 6.53
C HIS A 61 -6.47 9.90 7.08
N ASN A 62 -5.78 10.99 7.43
CA ASN A 62 -4.33 10.99 7.64
C ASN A 62 -3.90 11.67 8.97
N HIS A 63 -4.83 11.78 9.92
CA HIS A 63 -4.68 12.62 11.12
C HIS A 63 -3.72 12.02 12.17
N GLU A 64 -3.61 10.69 12.30
CA GLU A 64 -2.72 10.02 13.26
C GLU A 64 -2.16 8.71 12.65
N GLY A 65 -1.16 8.83 11.77
CA GLY A 65 -0.70 7.71 10.95
C GLY A 65 -1.41 7.65 9.59
N GLY A 66 -1.52 6.45 9.02
CA GLY A 66 -2.18 6.23 7.73
C GLY A 66 -1.23 6.17 6.53
N TYR A 67 -1.71 6.61 5.37
CA TYR A 67 -1.09 6.33 4.08
C TYR A 67 -0.91 7.58 3.23
N SER A 68 0.24 7.67 2.56
CA SER A 68 0.43 8.60 1.44
C SER A 68 -0.13 7.94 0.18
N VAL A 69 -1.36 8.29 -0.20
CA VAL A 69 -2.05 7.68 -1.35
C VAL A 69 -1.70 8.47 -2.61
N PHE A 70 -0.99 7.83 -3.55
CA PHE A 70 -0.61 8.42 -4.84
C PHE A 70 -1.51 7.90 -5.95
N CYS A 71 -2.31 8.78 -6.56
CA CYS A 71 -3.21 8.41 -7.65
C CYS A 71 -3.61 9.62 -8.51
N ASP A 72 -4.49 9.39 -9.50
CA ASP A 72 -5.00 10.43 -10.40
C ASP A 72 -6.48 10.76 -10.08
N GLY A 73 -6.86 10.57 -8.81
CA GLY A 73 -8.18 10.92 -8.28
C GLY A 73 -9.31 9.93 -8.52
N LYS A 74 -9.08 8.82 -9.23
CA LYS A 74 -10.08 7.75 -9.42
C LYS A 74 -9.47 6.37 -9.26
N VAL A 75 -10.25 5.43 -8.74
CA VAL A 75 -9.91 4.00 -8.69
C VAL A 75 -11.15 3.16 -8.96
N GLU A 76 -10.97 2.03 -9.64
CA GLU A 76 -12.00 1.03 -9.81
C GLU A 76 -11.89 -0.02 -8.70
N ALA A 77 -13.02 -0.41 -8.13
CA ALA A 77 -13.10 -1.57 -7.24
C ALA A 77 -14.36 -2.36 -7.60
N GLY A 78 -14.17 -3.59 -8.08
CA GLY A 78 -15.21 -4.47 -8.56
C GLY A 78 -15.87 -3.93 -9.83
N ARG A 79 -17.11 -3.47 -9.70
CA ARG A 79 -17.88 -2.84 -10.79
C ARG A 79 -18.08 -1.34 -10.59
N GLU A 80 -17.56 -0.80 -9.50
CA GLU A 80 -17.75 0.59 -9.12
C GLU A 80 -16.47 1.39 -9.35
N THR A 81 -16.65 2.65 -9.70
CA THR A 81 -15.56 3.63 -9.77
C THR A 81 -15.74 4.61 -8.63
N TYR A 82 -14.68 4.79 -7.85
CA TYR A 82 -14.63 5.73 -6.75
C TYR A 82 -13.75 6.92 -7.09
N THR A 83 -14.20 8.11 -6.67
CA THR A 83 -13.37 9.31 -6.61
C THR A 83 -12.58 9.30 -5.32
N ILE A 84 -11.26 9.47 -5.40
CA ILE A 84 -10.40 9.56 -4.23
C ILE A 84 -10.26 11.03 -3.80
N ARG A 85 -10.38 11.30 -2.51
CA ARG A 85 -10.11 12.61 -1.88
C ARG A 85 -8.89 12.52 -0.97
N ASN A 86 -8.21 13.64 -0.79
CA ASN A 86 -6.98 13.76 0.03
C ASN A 86 -5.84 12.83 -0.45
N TYR A 87 -5.73 12.64 -1.77
CA TYR A 87 -4.61 11.94 -2.40
C TYR A 87 -3.52 12.94 -2.81
N ILE A 88 -2.34 12.40 -3.09
CA ILE A 88 -1.21 13.11 -3.70
C ILE A 88 -1.20 12.74 -5.19
N GLU A 89 -1.14 13.75 -6.06
CA GLU A 89 -1.07 13.52 -7.50
C GLU A 89 0.23 12.77 -7.84
N ARG A 90 0.17 11.84 -8.81
CA ARG A 90 1.36 11.06 -9.19
C ARG A 90 2.43 11.89 -9.88
N SER A 91 2.04 12.98 -10.53
CA SER A 91 2.92 13.89 -11.26
C SER A 91 2.99 15.24 -10.56
N ASN A 92 4.13 15.59 -9.98
CA ASN A 92 4.32 16.87 -9.29
C ASN A 92 5.45 17.67 -9.92
N LYS A 93 5.22 18.98 -10.11
CA LYS A 93 6.26 19.93 -10.54
C LYS A 93 6.92 20.55 -9.32
N LEU A 94 8.21 20.29 -9.13
CA LEU A 94 9.02 20.90 -8.08
C LEU A 94 9.78 22.08 -8.66
N LYS A 95 9.71 23.25 -8.03
CA LYS A 95 10.28 24.50 -8.53
C LYS A 95 11.64 24.84 -7.93
N GLY A 96 12.11 24.07 -6.95
CA GLY A 96 13.42 24.28 -6.34
C GLY A 96 13.77 23.28 -5.24
N HIS A 97 14.90 23.54 -4.57
CA HIS A 97 15.47 22.64 -3.56
C HIS A 97 14.57 22.47 -2.32
N ALA A 98 13.84 23.51 -1.92
CA ALA A 98 12.89 23.45 -0.80
C ALA A 98 11.74 22.48 -1.09
N ASP A 99 11.05 22.65 -2.24
CA ASP A 99 9.97 21.76 -2.69
C ASP A 99 10.42 20.29 -2.73
N TYR A 100 11.67 20.05 -3.13
CA TYR A 100 12.25 18.73 -3.16
C TYR A 100 12.43 18.13 -1.75
N LYS A 101 12.95 18.91 -0.80
CA LYS A 101 13.14 18.45 0.57
C LYS A 101 11.79 18.08 1.19
N ASP A 102 10.78 18.92 0.98
CA ASP A 102 9.42 18.71 1.48
C ASP A 102 8.78 17.47 0.83
N TYR A 103 9.01 17.26 -0.48
CA TYR A 103 8.54 16.07 -1.19
C TYR A 103 9.23 14.79 -0.68
N ARG A 104 10.54 14.83 -0.42
CA ARG A 104 11.29 13.72 0.18
C ARG A 104 10.75 13.34 1.55
N GLU A 105 10.51 14.33 2.40
CA GLU A 105 9.94 14.12 3.72
C GLU A 105 8.51 13.53 3.61
N THR A 106 7.72 14.00 2.65
CA THR A 106 6.37 13.45 2.36
C THR A 106 6.40 11.97 1.95
N LEU A 107 7.37 11.56 1.11
CA LEU A 107 7.50 10.16 0.69
C LEU A 107 7.91 9.22 1.83
N LEU A 108 8.71 9.71 2.78
CA LEU A 108 9.36 8.86 3.79
C LEU A 108 8.65 8.84 5.15
N THR A 109 7.59 9.65 5.32
CA THR A 109 6.87 9.78 6.60
C THR A 109 5.84 8.67 6.84
N LYS A 110 5.18 8.21 5.77
CA LYS A 110 4.08 7.24 5.83
C LYS A 110 4.21 6.18 4.74
N PRO A 111 3.70 4.95 4.96
CA PRO A 111 3.57 3.98 3.89
C PRO A 111 2.81 4.56 2.70
N ILE A 112 3.27 4.22 1.50
CA ILE A 112 2.69 4.71 0.26
C ILE A 112 1.66 3.69 -0.24
N VAL A 113 0.55 4.18 -0.77
CA VAL A 113 -0.42 3.34 -1.50
C VAL A 113 -0.50 3.79 -2.94
N LEU A 114 -0.31 2.84 -3.85
CA LEU A 114 -0.45 3.00 -5.28
C LEU A 114 -1.55 2.10 -5.79
N PHE A 115 -2.39 2.60 -6.69
CA PHE A 115 -3.39 1.78 -7.36
C PHE A 115 -2.90 1.40 -8.75
N THR A 116 -2.98 0.10 -9.06
CA THR A 116 -2.65 -0.46 -10.36
C THR A 116 -3.74 -1.40 -10.85
N LYS A 117 -3.82 -1.62 -12.16
CA LYS A 117 -4.70 -2.61 -12.76
C LYS A 117 -3.84 -3.74 -13.30
N ALA A 118 -4.21 -4.97 -13.01
CA ALA A 118 -3.60 -6.14 -13.61
C ALA A 118 -4.61 -6.87 -14.49
N ARG A 119 -4.14 -7.31 -15.65
CA ARG A 119 -4.92 -8.05 -16.63
C ARG A 119 -4.39 -9.46 -16.73
N LYS A 120 -5.26 -10.47 -16.64
CA LYS A 120 -4.88 -11.85 -16.96
C LYS A 120 -4.73 -11.99 -18.47
N THR A 121 -3.55 -12.36 -18.93
CA THR A 121 -3.23 -12.51 -20.37
C THR A 121 -3.91 -13.71 -21.02
N ASN A 122 -4.33 -14.72 -20.26
CA ASN A 122 -4.84 -16.00 -20.77
C ASN A 122 -6.37 -16.19 -20.60
N GLN A 123 -7.17 -15.11 -20.66
CA GLN A 123 -8.63 -15.22 -20.61
C GLN A 123 -9.27 -14.64 -21.87
N GLU A 124 -10.29 -15.32 -22.40
CA GLU A 124 -11.05 -14.88 -23.58
C GLU A 124 -11.78 -13.55 -23.38
N SER A 125 -12.08 -13.16 -22.13
CA SER A 125 -12.62 -11.85 -21.75
C SER A 125 -11.89 -11.30 -20.52
N PRO A 126 -10.65 -10.79 -20.69
CA PRO A 126 -9.84 -10.39 -19.57
C PRO A 126 -10.35 -9.06 -19.00
N ARG A 127 -10.98 -9.16 -17.82
CA ARG A 127 -11.34 -7.99 -17.00
C ARG A 127 -10.14 -7.53 -16.21
N ASP A 128 -9.87 -6.24 -16.28
CA ASP A 128 -8.87 -5.62 -15.43
C ASP A 128 -9.33 -5.73 -13.98
N LYS A 129 -8.44 -6.20 -13.12
CA LYS A 129 -8.66 -6.19 -11.68
C LYS A 129 -7.75 -5.13 -11.06
N ALA A 130 -8.32 -4.26 -10.25
CA ALA A 130 -7.57 -3.25 -9.54
C ALA A 130 -6.94 -3.83 -8.27
N PHE A 131 -5.71 -3.43 -8.02
CA PHE A 131 -4.93 -3.78 -6.85
C PHE A 131 -4.37 -2.52 -6.20
N ALA A 132 -4.33 -2.54 -4.88
CA ALA A 132 -3.53 -1.62 -4.10
C ALA A 132 -2.17 -2.26 -3.83
N VAL A 133 -1.11 -1.49 -4.06
CA VAL A 133 0.25 -1.80 -3.65
C VAL A 133 0.60 -0.88 -2.49
N ILE A 134 0.81 -1.48 -1.32
CA ILE A 134 1.23 -0.77 -0.11
C ILE A 134 2.75 -0.93 -0.01
N VAL A 135 3.47 0.19 0.02
CA VAL A 135 4.93 0.24 0.14
C VAL A 135 5.28 0.76 1.52
N ASN A 136 5.96 -0.05 2.32
CA ASN A 136 6.42 0.35 3.64
C ASN A 136 7.69 1.20 3.53
N THR A 137 7.51 2.50 3.41
CA THR A 137 8.61 3.49 3.28
C THR A 137 9.46 3.64 4.54
N ARG A 138 9.06 3.02 5.65
CA ARG A 138 9.84 2.93 6.89
C ARG A 138 10.77 1.73 6.92
N HIS A 139 10.58 0.76 6.03
CA HIS A 139 11.50 -0.38 5.93
C HIS A 139 12.88 0.08 5.43
N PRO A 140 14.01 -0.32 6.07
CA PRO A 140 15.34 0.21 5.73
C PRO A 140 15.72 0.08 4.26
N ASN A 141 15.43 -1.08 3.64
CA ASN A 141 15.77 -1.31 2.22
C ASN A 141 14.96 -0.41 1.28
N ILE A 142 13.64 -0.32 1.51
CA ILE A 142 12.76 0.51 0.69
C ILE A 142 13.11 1.99 0.87
N ARG A 143 13.37 2.41 2.11
CA ARG A 143 13.82 3.76 2.41
C ARG A 143 15.11 4.09 1.66
N ALA A 144 16.11 3.21 1.72
CA ALA A 144 17.38 3.40 1.04
C ALA A 144 17.21 3.50 -0.48
N GLU A 145 16.37 2.66 -1.09
CA GLU A 145 16.09 2.71 -2.53
C GLU A 145 15.36 4.00 -2.94
N ILE A 146 14.36 4.45 -2.16
CA ILE A 146 13.69 5.73 -2.41
C ILE A 146 14.69 6.88 -2.28
N GLU A 147 15.47 6.93 -1.19
CA GLU A 147 16.46 7.99 -0.96
C GLU A 147 17.54 8.01 -2.06
N LYS A 148 18.00 6.83 -2.50
CA LYS A 148 18.97 6.69 -3.60
C LYS A 148 18.39 7.17 -4.93
N GLY A 149 17.18 6.74 -5.31
CA GLY A 149 16.51 7.18 -6.52
C GLY A 149 16.26 8.69 -6.51
N MET A 150 15.88 9.22 -5.36
CA MET A 150 15.70 10.65 -5.12
C MET A 150 17.03 11.42 -5.26
N ASN A 151 18.13 10.97 -4.66
CA ASN A 151 19.44 11.64 -4.75
C ASN A 151 19.97 11.68 -6.19
N ASN A 152 19.81 10.59 -6.94
CA ASN A 152 20.21 10.51 -8.35
C ASN A 152 19.47 11.53 -9.22
N ALA A 153 18.22 11.88 -8.87
CA ALA A 153 17.47 12.92 -9.58
C ALA A 153 18.02 14.34 -9.31
N ILE A 154 18.54 14.61 -8.10
CA ILE A 154 19.11 15.93 -7.75
C ILE A 154 20.47 16.16 -8.44
N THR A 155 21.32 15.13 -8.50
CA THR A 155 22.70 15.28 -9.00
C THR A 155 22.77 15.68 -10.47
N SER A 156 21.66 15.65 -11.21
CA SER A 156 21.66 15.89 -12.65
C SER A 156 21.49 17.35 -13.09
N VAL A 157 20.95 18.28 -12.29
CA VAL A 157 20.87 19.71 -12.70
C VAL A 157 20.61 20.62 -11.50
N TRP A 158 21.35 21.71 -11.30
CA TRP A 158 21.06 22.72 -10.27
C TRP A 158 20.40 23.94 -10.92
N GLY A 159 19.21 24.35 -10.47
CA GLY A 159 18.54 25.59 -10.91
C GLY A 159 17.31 25.43 -11.83
N GLU A 160 16.83 24.22 -12.08
CA GLU A 160 15.68 23.97 -12.95
C GLU A 160 14.44 23.45 -12.19
N SER A 161 13.26 23.53 -12.82
CA SER A 161 12.02 22.91 -12.33
C SER A 161 11.97 21.44 -12.76
N TYR A 162 11.65 20.53 -11.83
CA TYR A 162 11.57 19.10 -12.09
C TYR A 162 10.12 18.65 -12.19
N SER A 163 9.83 17.68 -13.07
CA SER A 163 8.57 16.93 -13.03
C SER A 163 8.88 15.54 -12.48
N LEU A 164 8.45 15.25 -11.26
CA LEU A 164 8.57 13.92 -10.68
C LEU A 164 7.30 13.12 -10.95
N GLN A 165 7.46 11.89 -11.45
CA GLN A 165 6.36 10.97 -11.68
C GLN A 165 6.56 9.70 -10.84
N THR A 166 5.60 9.41 -9.97
CA THR A 166 5.59 8.15 -9.22
C THR A 166 4.92 7.08 -10.06
N VAL A 167 5.71 6.12 -10.56
CA VAL A 167 5.25 5.01 -11.39
C VAL A 167 5.61 3.69 -10.71
N LEU A 168 4.69 2.73 -10.76
CA LEU A 168 4.95 1.36 -10.35
C LEU A 168 5.51 0.60 -11.57
N LEU A 169 6.81 0.32 -11.58
CA LEU A 169 7.46 -0.45 -12.64
C LEU A 169 7.60 -1.91 -12.20
N PHE A 170 6.99 -2.83 -12.95
CA PHE A 170 7.28 -4.26 -12.83
C PHE A 170 8.36 -4.61 -13.84
N VAL A 171 9.51 -5.08 -13.36
CA VAL A 171 10.55 -5.66 -14.23
C VAL A 171 10.21 -7.13 -14.39
N SER A 172 9.92 -7.54 -15.62
CA SER A 172 9.62 -8.92 -16.02
C SER A 172 10.90 -9.71 -16.28
#